data_AF-K2AR85-F1
#
_entry.id   AF-K2AR85-F1
#
_cell.length_a   1.000
_cell.length_b   1.000
_cell.length_c   1.000
_cell.angle_alpha   90.00
_cell.angle_beta   90.00
_cell.angle_gamma   90.00
#
_symmetry.space_group_name_H-M   'P 1'
#
loop_
_entity.id
_entity.type
_entity.pdbx_description
1 polymer ?
#
loop_
_entity_poly.entity_id
_entity_poly.type
_entity_poly.pdbx_seq_one_letter_code
_entity_poly.pdbx_strand_id
1 'polypeptide(L)'
;MIQAPQIQEYFQQYADKYPRWARVGVREGDIIHLNWHANGMKLRVDDVNLDEKFWPQEEGLDPQEAFDRFLMNLSRGLGPRGMDTELFPPKSGSEPEQIQPLSMAVDRRKGECVEKAVIAIMLTQRWYMSMAITGLLGHDRRRQKWNHAWSLLFPQQGSPHLLDIENPVIVTRDGVRQEVPYLVPVTAYDEDARRFVIPDRWREGKIFETYDTAIYDGQNPTRRFSMMDMF
;
A
#
# COMPACT_ATOMS: atom_id res chain seq x y z
N MET A 1 21.86 -0.31 -8.49
CA MET A 1 20.74 -0.19 -9.46
C MET A 1 20.25 -1.59 -9.81
N ILE A 2 19.08 -1.97 -9.33
CA ILE A 2 18.47 -3.29 -9.54
C ILE A 2 17.47 -3.21 -10.68
N GLN A 3 17.57 -4.09 -11.66
CA GLN A 3 16.68 -4.10 -12.82
C GLN A 3 15.38 -4.85 -12.54
N ALA A 4 14.30 -4.52 -13.26
CA ALA A 4 12.96 -5.11 -13.07
C ALA A 4 12.92 -6.64 -12.81
N PRO A 5 13.65 -7.50 -13.53
CA PRO A 5 13.63 -8.95 -13.27
C PRO A 5 14.22 -9.36 -11.90
N GLN A 6 15.12 -8.55 -11.35
CA GLN A 6 15.84 -8.80 -10.10
C GLN A 6 15.16 -8.15 -8.89
N ILE A 7 14.20 -7.24 -9.11
CA ILE A 7 13.48 -6.54 -8.04
C ILE A 7 12.73 -7.52 -7.14
N GLN A 8 12.13 -8.57 -7.71
CA GLN A 8 11.38 -9.56 -6.93
C GLN A 8 12.28 -10.25 -5.89
N GLU A 9 13.42 -10.78 -6.32
CA GLU A 9 14.37 -11.47 -5.44
C GLU A 9 14.92 -10.51 -4.37
N TYR A 10 15.28 -9.29 -4.77
CA TYR A 10 15.75 -8.28 -3.82
C TYR A 10 14.70 -7.97 -2.75
N PHE A 11 13.44 -7.75 -3.14
CA PHE A 11 12.39 -7.39 -2.19
C PHE A 11 11.89 -8.57 -1.35
N GLN A 12 12.07 -9.82 -1.80
CA GLN A 12 11.92 -11.00 -0.95
C GLN A 12 12.95 -10.96 0.19
N GLN A 13 14.23 -10.79 -0.15
CA GLN A 13 15.31 -10.67 0.84
C GLN A 13 15.11 -9.46 1.76
N TYR A 14 14.63 -8.34 1.22
CA TYR A 14 14.29 -7.14 1.99
C TYR A 14 13.20 -7.42 3.02
N ALA A 15 12.13 -8.12 2.64
CA ALA A 15 11.04 -8.46 3.55
C ALA A 15 11.47 -9.45 4.65
N ASP A 16 12.33 -10.42 4.32
CA ASP A 16 12.87 -11.35 5.31
C ASP A 16 13.78 -10.65 6.33
N LYS A 17 14.63 -9.74 5.84
CA LYS A 17 15.53 -8.96 6.68
C LYS A 17 14.79 -7.90 7.51
N TYR A 18 13.72 -7.34 6.95
CA TYR A 18 13.00 -6.18 7.49
C TYR A 18 11.48 -6.38 7.50
N PRO A 19 10.95 -7.35 8.26
CA PRO A 19 9.54 -7.73 8.24
C PRO A 19 8.59 -6.64 8.78
N ARG A 20 9.12 -5.60 9.42
CA ARG A 20 8.36 -4.42 9.86
C ARG A 20 8.13 -3.40 8.76
N TRP A 21 8.88 -3.48 7.65
CA TRP A 21 8.81 -2.52 6.56
C TRP A 21 8.24 -3.11 5.28
N ALA A 22 8.32 -4.44 5.12
CA ALA A 22 7.72 -5.15 4.00
C ALA A 22 7.13 -6.50 4.43
N ARG A 23 6.04 -6.90 3.77
CA ARG A 23 5.37 -8.19 3.97
C ARG A 23 5.05 -8.84 2.63
N VAL A 24 5.49 -10.08 2.45
CA VAL A 24 5.19 -10.91 1.27
C VAL A 24 3.95 -11.75 1.52
N GLY A 25 2.88 -11.50 0.76
CA GLY A 25 1.61 -12.21 0.88
C GLY A 25 1.03 -12.21 2.30
N VAL A 26 -0.17 -12.75 2.45
CA VAL A 26 -0.83 -12.93 3.74
C VAL A 26 -1.71 -14.17 3.73
N ARG A 27 -1.96 -14.74 4.91
CA ARG A 27 -2.87 -15.87 5.13
C ARG A 27 -3.80 -15.58 6.30
N GLU A 28 -4.91 -16.29 6.36
CA GLU A 28 -5.82 -16.23 7.50
C GLU A 28 -5.06 -16.57 8.79
N GLY A 29 -5.28 -15.76 9.83
CA GLY A 29 -4.58 -15.85 11.11
C GLY A 29 -3.26 -15.09 11.17
N ASP A 30 -2.71 -14.59 10.05
CA ASP A 30 -1.49 -13.79 10.07
C ASP A 30 -1.68 -12.53 10.93
N ILE A 31 -0.68 -12.24 11.76
CA ILE A 31 -0.58 -10.97 12.49
C ILE A 31 0.51 -10.14 11.80
N ILE A 32 0.09 -9.08 11.13
CA ILE A 32 0.94 -8.19 10.35
C ILE A 32 1.31 -7.00 11.21
N HIS A 33 2.61 -6.77 11.35
CA HIS A 33 3.17 -5.67 12.11
C HIS A 33 4.01 -4.80 11.17
N LEU A 34 3.33 -4.04 10.30
CA LEU A 34 3.97 -3.05 9.44
C LEU A 34 4.03 -1.71 10.19
N ASN A 35 5.24 -1.23 10.45
CA ASN A 35 5.49 -0.03 11.23
C ASN A 35 5.29 1.21 10.35
N TRP A 36 4.14 1.87 10.42
CA TRP A 36 3.89 3.09 9.63
C TRP A 36 4.14 4.38 10.40
N HIS A 37 3.99 4.29 11.72
CA HIS A 37 4.37 5.24 12.75
C HIS A 37 4.69 4.38 13.97
N ALA A 38 5.57 4.78 14.86
CA ALA A 38 6.02 4.00 16.03
C ALA A 38 4.93 3.63 17.09
N ASN A 39 3.69 3.31 16.67
CA ASN A 39 2.49 3.07 17.47
C ASN A 39 2.09 1.58 17.58
N GLY A 40 2.87 0.64 17.03
CA GLY A 40 2.70 -0.79 17.31
C GLY A 40 1.35 -1.39 16.89
N MET A 41 0.68 -0.84 15.88
CA MET A 41 -0.58 -1.42 15.38
C MET A 41 -0.30 -2.77 14.72
N LYS A 42 -1.05 -3.79 15.15
CA LYS A 42 -0.98 -5.14 14.59
C LYS A 42 -2.31 -5.41 13.89
N LEU A 43 -2.25 -5.84 12.63
CA LEU A 43 -3.42 -6.22 11.85
C LEU A 43 -3.52 -7.74 11.84
N ARG A 44 -4.65 -8.31 12.25
CA ARG A 44 -4.95 -9.73 12.07
C ARG A 44 -5.73 -9.91 10.79
N VAL A 45 -5.24 -10.78 9.91
CA VAL A 45 -6.02 -11.26 8.77
C VAL A 45 -7.04 -12.27 9.28
N ASP A 46 -8.27 -11.83 9.46
CA ASP A 46 -9.36 -12.62 10.04
C ASP A 46 -10.39 -13.09 9.03
N ASP A 47 -10.31 -12.59 7.80
CA ASP A 47 -11.15 -13.00 6.68
C ASP A 47 -10.32 -12.89 5.39
N VAL A 48 -9.97 -14.04 4.79
CA VAL A 48 -9.23 -14.08 3.51
C VAL A 48 -10.15 -13.97 2.30
N ASN A 49 -11.46 -14.13 2.48
CA ASN A 49 -12.45 -14.06 1.40
C ASN A 49 -13.00 -12.64 1.21
N LEU A 50 -12.34 -11.61 1.77
CA LEU A 50 -12.69 -10.21 1.48
C LEU A 50 -12.60 -9.91 -0.03
N ASP A 51 -11.88 -10.72 -0.82
CA ASP A 51 -11.80 -10.58 -2.29
C ASP A 51 -13.16 -10.72 -2.96
N GLU A 52 -14.06 -11.55 -2.45
CA GLU A 52 -15.42 -11.70 -2.97
C GLU A 52 -16.20 -10.37 -2.99
N LYS A 53 -15.90 -9.44 -2.06
CA LYS A 53 -16.53 -8.11 -2.03
C LYS A 53 -16.07 -7.18 -3.16
N PHE A 54 -14.91 -7.43 -3.75
CA PHE A 54 -14.31 -6.59 -4.80
C PHE A 54 -14.29 -7.28 -6.17
N TRP A 55 -14.44 -8.61 -6.19
CA TRP A 55 -14.46 -9.39 -7.42
C TRP A 55 -15.70 -9.07 -8.27
N PRO A 56 -15.56 -8.92 -9.61
CA PRO A 56 -16.73 -8.83 -10.48
C PRO A 56 -17.59 -10.09 -10.36
N GLN A 57 -18.88 -9.90 -10.17
CA GLN A 57 -19.86 -10.99 -10.01
C GLN A 57 -20.37 -11.54 -11.35
N GLU A 58 -19.90 -10.97 -12.48
CA GLU A 58 -20.35 -11.33 -13.82
C GLU A 58 -19.63 -12.60 -14.30
N GLU A 59 -20.40 -13.58 -14.78
CA GLU A 59 -19.84 -14.81 -15.34
C GLU A 59 -19.35 -14.59 -16.78
N GLY A 60 -18.31 -15.34 -17.17
CA GLY A 60 -17.81 -15.37 -18.55
C GLY A 60 -16.87 -14.23 -18.95
N LEU A 61 -16.43 -13.39 -18.01
CA LEU A 61 -15.38 -12.39 -18.24
C LEU A 61 -14.05 -13.10 -18.59
N ASP A 62 -13.33 -12.55 -19.56
CA ASP A 62 -11.95 -12.99 -19.78
C ASP A 62 -11.05 -12.59 -18.58
N PRO A 63 -9.95 -13.31 -18.32
CA PRO A 63 -9.14 -13.08 -17.13
C PRO A 63 -8.57 -11.66 -17.00
N GLN A 64 -8.25 -11.00 -18.11
CA GLN A 64 -7.68 -9.65 -18.07
C GLN A 64 -8.78 -8.63 -17.76
N GLU A 65 -9.94 -8.75 -18.41
CA GLU A 65 -11.09 -7.90 -18.11
C GLU A 65 -11.56 -8.07 -16.65
N ALA A 66 -11.59 -9.30 -16.15
CA ALA A 66 -11.94 -9.58 -14.76
C ALA A 66 -10.96 -8.90 -13.78
N PHE A 67 -9.66 -8.94 -14.07
CA PHE A 67 -8.64 -8.28 -13.26
C PHE A 67 -8.73 -6.76 -13.32
N ASP A 68 -8.93 -6.18 -14.51
CA ASP A 68 -9.10 -4.73 -14.68
C ASP A 68 -10.33 -4.22 -13.91
N ARG A 69 -11.46 -4.94 -13.99
CA ARG A 69 -12.68 -4.63 -13.21
C ARG A 69 -12.44 -4.77 -11.71
N PHE A 70 -11.75 -5.83 -11.29
CA PHE A 70 -11.36 -6.03 -9.90
C PHE A 70 -10.53 -4.86 -9.36
N LEU A 71 -9.52 -4.39 -10.10
CA LEU A 71 -8.72 -3.23 -9.70
C LEU A 71 -9.58 -1.97 -9.57
N MET A 72 -10.51 -1.75 -10.51
CA MET A 72 -11.43 -0.62 -10.44
C MET A 72 -12.35 -0.70 -9.21
N ASN A 73 -12.87 -1.88 -8.89
CA ASN A 73 -13.67 -2.09 -7.68
C ASN A 73 -12.85 -1.88 -6.41
N LEU A 74 -11.60 -2.35 -6.39
CA LEU A 74 -10.67 -2.18 -5.29
C LEU A 74 -10.36 -0.70 -5.06
N SER A 75 -10.07 0.07 -6.12
CA SER A 75 -9.88 1.53 -6.04
C SER A 75 -11.13 2.25 -5.51
N ARG A 76 -12.32 1.86 -5.98
CA ARG A 76 -13.58 2.45 -5.52
C ARG A 76 -13.90 2.13 -4.06
N GLY A 77 -13.61 0.91 -3.64
CA GLY A 77 -13.97 0.41 -2.32
C GLY A 77 -12.94 0.75 -1.23
N LEU A 78 -11.65 0.82 -1.58
CA LEU A 78 -10.56 1.08 -0.64
C LEU A 78 -9.90 2.46 -0.81
N GLY A 79 -10.07 3.10 -1.96
CA GLY A 79 -9.52 4.43 -2.21
C GLY A 79 -10.23 5.54 -1.41
N PRO A 80 -9.84 6.81 -1.59
CA PRO A 80 -10.31 7.93 -0.77
C PRO A 80 -11.82 8.17 -0.77
N ARG A 81 -12.55 7.69 -1.80
CA ARG A 81 -14.02 7.75 -1.82
C ARG A 81 -14.70 6.56 -1.14
N GLY A 82 -14.00 5.43 -1.07
CA GLY A 82 -14.52 4.18 -0.52
C GLY A 82 -14.29 4.05 0.97
N MET A 83 -13.17 4.58 1.46
CA MET A 83 -12.76 4.53 2.86
C MET A 83 -12.24 5.88 3.35
N ASP A 84 -12.71 6.27 4.53
CA ASP A 84 -12.16 7.42 5.25
C ASP A 84 -10.77 7.08 5.81
N THR A 85 -9.82 8.01 5.62
CA THR A 85 -8.48 7.92 6.21
C THR A 85 -8.57 8.27 7.69
N GLU A 86 -8.89 7.28 8.50
CA GLU A 86 -9.02 7.39 9.95
C GLU A 86 -8.48 6.13 10.61
N LEU A 87 -7.56 6.30 11.56
CA LEU A 87 -7.14 5.25 12.47
C LEU A 87 -8.32 4.85 13.35
N PHE A 88 -8.65 3.55 13.41
CA PHE A 88 -9.59 3.09 14.42
C PHE A 88 -9.01 3.36 15.80
N PRO A 89 -9.68 4.17 16.65
CA PRO A 89 -9.23 4.35 18.02
C PRO A 89 -9.30 2.98 18.72
N PRO A 90 -8.33 2.67 19.60
CA PRO A 90 -8.43 1.47 20.41
C PRO A 90 -9.76 1.48 21.18
N LYS A 91 -10.41 0.32 21.28
CA LYS A 91 -11.55 0.15 22.19
C LYS A 91 -10.99 0.29 23.62
N SER A 92 -11.01 1.51 24.16
CA SER A 92 -10.67 1.90 25.54
C SER A 92 -9.25 1.56 26.05
N GLY A 93 -8.64 2.54 26.74
CA GLY A 93 -7.30 2.46 27.30
C GLY A 93 -7.16 1.43 28.42
N SER A 94 -6.24 0.49 28.24
CA SER A 94 -5.46 -0.19 29.29
C SER A 94 -4.61 -1.35 28.74
N GLU A 95 -4.83 -1.81 27.50
CA GLU A 95 -3.99 -2.86 26.91
C GLU A 95 -2.95 -2.29 25.91
N PRO A 96 -1.66 -2.64 26.06
CA PRO A 96 -0.55 -2.02 25.32
C PRO A 96 -0.42 -2.46 23.85
N GLU A 97 -1.13 -3.48 23.38
CA GLU A 97 -1.12 -3.90 21.97
C GLU A 97 -2.51 -4.42 21.55
N GLN A 98 -3.28 -3.61 20.80
CA GLN A 98 -4.53 -4.08 20.20
C GLN A 98 -4.28 -4.62 18.80
N ILE A 99 -4.55 -5.91 18.61
CA ILE A 99 -4.55 -6.55 17.29
C ILE A 99 -5.92 -6.26 16.64
N GLN A 100 -5.93 -5.45 15.59
CA GLN A 100 -7.15 -5.07 14.86
C GLN A 100 -7.46 -6.09 13.76
N PRO A 101 -8.69 -6.61 13.67
CA PRO A 101 -9.09 -7.45 12.54
C PRO A 101 -9.12 -6.62 11.24
N LEU A 102 -8.50 -7.13 10.18
CA LEU A 102 -8.39 -6.45 8.89
C LEU A 102 -9.78 -6.26 8.24
N SER A 103 -10.70 -7.22 8.44
CA SER A 103 -12.08 -7.15 7.96
C SER A 103 -12.82 -5.91 8.44
N MET A 104 -12.52 -5.43 9.66
CA MET A 104 -13.15 -4.25 10.24
C MET A 104 -12.84 -2.98 9.45
N ALA A 105 -11.67 -2.90 8.81
CA ALA A 105 -11.32 -1.76 7.98
C ALA A 105 -12.28 -1.62 6.80
N VAL A 106 -12.56 -2.74 6.13
CA VAL A 106 -13.50 -2.82 5.02
C VAL A 106 -14.93 -2.56 5.49
N ASP A 107 -15.38 -3.26 6.54
CA ASP A 107 -16.78 -3.20 6.99
C ASP A 107 -17.18 -1.81 7.50
N ARG A 108 -16.24 -1.11 8.15
CA ARG A 108 -16.48 0.25 8.65
C ARG A 108 -16.08 1.33 7.67
N ARG A 109 -15.49 0.95 6.53
CA ARG A 109 -14.95 1.87 5.53
C ARG A 109 -13.97 2.88 6.13
N LYS A 110 -13.09 2.43 7.03
CA LYS A 110 -12.00 3.27 7.56
C LYS A 110 -10.68 2.52 7.54
N GLY A 111 -9.61 3.22 7.22
CA GLY A 111 -8.27 2.66 7.20
C GLY A 111 -7.29 3.61 6.57
N GLU A 112 -6.03 3.48 6.97
CA GLU A 112 -4.91 4.25 6.46
C GLU A 112 -4.27 3.49 5.29
N CYS A 113 -3.19 4.06 4.75
CA CYS A 113 -2.47 3.46 3.63
C CYS A 113 -1.99 2.01 3.90
N VAL A 114 -1.73 1.64 5.18
CA VAL A 114 -1.26 0.30 5.55
C VAL A 114 -2.35 -0.75 5.40
N GLU A 115 -3.52 -0.52 5.98
CA GLU A 115 -4.66 -1.44 5.85
C GLU A 115 -4.98 -1.63 4.37
N LYS A 116 -4.99 -0.54 3.61
CA LYS A 116 -5.24 -0.57 2.15
C LYS A 116 -4.18 -1.37 1.40
N ALA A 117 -2.89 -1.21 1.72
CA ALA A 117 -1.81 -1.99 1.11
C ALA A 117 -1.87 -3.49 1.50
N VAL A 118 -2.17 -3.79 2.77
CA VAL A 118 -2.31 -5.17 3.26
C VAL A 118 -3.50 -5.87 2.62
N ILE A 119 -4.65 -5.19 2.55
CA ILE A 119 -5.81 -5.70 1.83
C ILE A 119 -5.42 -5.89 0.36
N ALA A 120 -4.83 -4.89 -0.30
CA ALA A 120 -4.45 -5.00 -1.71
C ALA A 120 -3.55 -6.23 -2.00
N ILE A 121 -2.57 -6.55 -1.16
CA ILE A 121 -1.78 -7.79 -1.36
C ILE A 121 -2.58 -9.06 -1.11
N MET A 122 -3.44 -9.07 -0.09
CA MET A 122 -4.32 -10.20 0.20
C MET A 122 -5.22 -10.52 -0.98
N LEU A 123 -5.74 -9.48 -1.62
CA LEU A 123 -6.67 -9.65 -2.74
C LEU A 123 -5.93 -9.99 -4.04
N THR A 124 -4.74 -9.44 -4.27
CA THR A 124 -3.98 -9.65 -5.52
C THR A 124 -3.15 -10.93 -5.53
N GLN A 125 -2.87 -11.54 -4.37
CA GLN A 125 -1.96 -12.70 -4.27
C GLN A 125 -2.46 -13.98 -4.96
N ARG A 126 -3.74 -14.01 -5.38
CA ARG A 126 -4.33 -15.11 -6.16
C ARG A 126 -3.72 -15.23 -7.55
N TRP A 127 -3.26 -14.13 -8.15
CA TRP A 127 -2.69 -14.10 -9.50
C TRP A 127 -1.20 -13.85 -9.50
N TYR A 128 -0.74 -13.05 -8.54
CA TYR A 128 0.60 -12.52 -8.53
C TYR A 128 1.26 -12.77 -7.19
N MET A 129 2.57 -12.92 -7.21
CA MET A 129 3.28 -12.66 -5.98
C MET A 129 3.12 -11.17 -5.67
N SER A 130 2.76 -10.83 -4.43
CA SER A 130 2.50 -9.45 -4.02
C SER A 130 3.16 -9.13 -2.68
N MET A 131 3.53 -7.87 -2.49
CA MET A 131 4.18 -7.39 -1.27
C MET A 131 3.65 -6.04 -0.83
N ALA A 132 3.35 -5.88 0.45
CA ALA A 132 3.05 -4.60 1.05
C ALA A 132 4.38 -3.99 1.49
N ILE A 133 4.64 -2.74 1.12
CA ILE A 133 5.84 -2.01 1.48
C ILE A 133 5.42 -0.71 2.15
N THR A 134 6.11 -0.38 3.23
CA THR A 134 6.03 0.93 3.87
C THR A 134 7.29 1.73 3.57
N GLY A 135 7.13 3.04 3.42
CA GLY A 135 8.21 3.93 3.06
C GLY A 135 7.76 5.39 3.06
N LEU A 136 8.37 6.18 2.19
CA LEU A 136 8.09 7.58 2.00
C LEU A 136 7.50 7.82 0.61
N LEU A 137 6.35 8.50 0.57
CA LEU A 137 5.78 9.07 -0.64
C LEU A 137 6.13 10.56 -0.71
N GLY A 138 6.81 10.96 -1.77
CA GLY A 138 7.11 12.36 -2.08
C GLY A 138 6.34 12.84 -3.31
N HIS A 139 6.09 14.15 -3.37
CA HIS A 139 5.65 14.81 -4.59
C HIS A 139 6.66 15.88 -5.02
N ASP A 140 7.23 15.77 -6.22
CA ASP A 140 8.25 16.67 -6.80
C ASP A 140 7.88 18.16 -6.65
N ARG A 141 6.58 18.48 -6.79
CA ARG A 141 6.05 19.85 -6.70
C ARG A 141 6.14 20.44 -5.29
N ARG A 142 6.09 19.60 -4.25
CA ARG A 142 6.02 20.04 -2.85
C ARG A 142 7.31 19.76 -2.07
N ARG A 143 8.22 18.93 -2.60
CA ARG A 143 9.45 18.42 -1.94
C ARG A 143 9.23 17.85 -0.52
N GLN A 144 7.98 17.67 -0.09
CA GLN A 144 7.61 17.07 1.18
C GLN A 144 7.41 15.58 0.95
N LYS A 145 7.92 14.78 1.89
CA LYS A 145 7.76 13.33 1.95
C LYS A 145 6.88 12.98 3.14
N TRP A 146 6.00 12.01 2.95
CA TRP A 146 5.09 11.51 3.98
C TRP A 146 5.25 10.01 4.13
N ASN A 147 5.13 9.53 5.36
CA ASN A 147 5.05 8.10 5.65
C ASN A 147 3.88 7.51 4.86
N HIS A 148 4.13 6.46 4.12
CA HIS A 148 3.15 5.88 3.22
C HIS A 148 3.33 4.37 3.08
N ALA A 149 2.30 3.69 2.59
CA ALA A 149 2.35 2.28 2.27
C ALA A 149 1.70 2.02 0.91
N TRP A 150 2.29 1.10 0.15
CA TRP A 150 1.84 0.70 -1.18
C TRP A 150 2.07 -0.79 -1.38
N SER A 151 1.54 -1.33 -2.47
CA SER A 151 1.76 -2.72 -2.87
C SER A 151 2.72 -2.80 -4.06
N LEU A 152 3.56 -3.82 -4.09
CA LEU A 152 4.25 -4.28 -5.29
C LEU A 152 3.60 -5.57 -5.78
N LEU A 153 3.29 -5.62 -7.07
CA LEU A 153 2.76 -6.80 -7.76
C LEU A 153 3.82 -7.33 -8.72
N PHE A 154 4.07 -8.64 -8.67
CA PHE A 154 5.04 -9.33 -9.51
C PHE A 154 4.30 -10.24 -10.48
N PRO A 155 3.99 -9.78 -11.70
CA PRO A 155 3.38 -10.61 -12.72
C PRO A 155 4.34 -11.72 -13.16
N GLN A 156 3.78 -12.86 -13.59
CA GLN A 156 4.58 -13.99 -14.10
C GLN A 156 5.44 -13.60 -15.32
N GLN A 157 4.97 -12.61 -16.09
CA GLN A 157 5.66 -12.04 -17.23
C GLN A 157 5.61 -10.52 -17.17
N GLY A 158 6.74 -9.87 -17.48
CA GLY A 158 6.84 -8.41 -17.54
C GLY A 158 7.48 -7.78 -16.30
N SER A 159 7.34 -6.47 -16.19
CA SER A 159 7.90 -5.69 -15.09
C SER A 159 7.02 -5.77 -13.83
N PRO A 160 7.60 -5.68 -12.62
CA PRO A 160 6.83 -5.45 -11.41
C PRO A 160 6.00 -4.17 -11.53
N HIS A 161 4.88 -4.12 -10.83
CA HIS A 161 4.03 -2.94 -10.78
C HIS A 161 3.92 -2.42 -9.36
N LEU A 162 3.97 -1.10 -9.20
CA LEU A 162 3.60 -0.42 -7.98
C LEU A 162 2.11 -0.11 -8.04
N LEU A 163 1.38 -0.52 -7.00
CA LEU A 163 -0.03 -0.25 -6.79
C LEU A 163 -0.20 0.64 -5.54
N ASP A 164 -0.67 1.87 -5.74
CA ASP A 164 -1.02 2.80 -4.66
C ASP A 164 -2.52 3.12 -4.71
N ILE A 165 -3.26 2.55 -3.76
CA ILE A 165 -4.72 2.67 -3.65
C ILE A 165 -5.14 3.93 -2.90
N GLU A 166 -4.29 4.42 -2.00
CA GLU A 166 -4.54 5.66 -1.27
C GLU A 166 -4.44 6.87 -2.20
N ASN A 167 -3.56 6.82 -3.19
CA ASN A 167 -3.32 7.92 -4.13
C ASN A 167 -3.65 7.54 -5.58
N PRO A 168 -4.95 7.31 -5.90
CA PRO A 168 -5.37 6.96 -7.25
C PRO A 168 -5.06 8.10 -8.25
N VAL A 169 -5.07 7.76 -9.54
CA VAL A 169 -5.04 8.76 -10.61
C VAL A 169 -6.45 9.28 -10.83
N ILE A 170 -6.55 10.59 -10.98
CA ILE A 170 -7.79 11.24 -11.38
C ILE A 170 -7.77 11.41 -12.90
N VAL A 171 -8.61 10.67 -13.60
CA VAL A 171 -8.80 10.81 -15.05
C VAL A 171 -10.17 11.40 -15.35
N THR A 172 -10.26 12.25 -16.36
CA THR A 172 -11.55 12.76 -16.86
C THR A 172 -11.85 12.07 -18.18
N ARG A 173 -12.93 11.29 -18.23
CA ARG A 173 -13.40 10.61 -19.45
C ARG A 173 -14.83 11.04 -19.70
N ASP A 174 -15.11 11.54 -20.91
CA ASP A 174 -16.43 12.04 -21.32
C ASP A 174 -17.04 13.07 -20.34
N GLY A 175 -16.18 13.93 -19.78
CA GLY A 175 -16.59 14.96 -18.80
C GLY A 175 -16.81 14.43 -17.38
N VAL A 176 -16.66 13.13 -17.14
CA VAL A 176 -16.83 12.51 -15.82
C VAL A 176 -15.47 12.25 -15.18
N ARG A 177 -15.28 12.75 -13.95
CA ARG A 177 -14.09 12.50 -13.13
C ARG A 177 -14.13 11.07 -12.57
N GLN A 178 -13.21 10.24 -13.01
CA GLN A 178 -13.05 8.85 -12.58
C GLN A 178 -11.75 8.68 -11.78
N GLU A 179 -11.82 7.88 -10.72
CA GLU A 179 -10.67 7.44 -9.94
C GLU A 179 -10.24 6.08 -10.44
N VAL A 180 -9.00 6.00 -10.93
CA VAL A 180 -8.37 4.74 -11.35
C VAL A 180 -7.21 4.46 -10.40
N PRO A 181 -7.01 3.19 -9.99
CA PRO A 181 -5.91 2.86 -9.10
C PRO A 181 -4.58 3.25 -9.74
N TYR A 182 -3.64 3.75 -8.93
CA TYR A 182 -2.30 4.07 -9.41
C TYR A 182 -1.51 2.77 -9.53
N LEU A 183 -1.64 2.09 -10.68
CA LEU A 183 -0.92 0.88 -11.03
C LEU A 183 0.11 1.20 -12.13
N VAL A 184 1.40 1.21 -11.81
CA VAL A 184 2.44 1.64 -12.74
C VAL A 184 3.61 0.67 -12.78
N PRO A 185 4.23 0.44 -13.95
CA PRO A 185 5.39 -0.44 -14.04
C PRO A 185 6.61 0.20 -13.37
N VAL A 186 7.37 -0.64 -12.68
CA VAL A 186 8.67 -0.30 -12.09
C VAL A 186 9.76 -0.83 -13.03
N THR A 187 10.59 0.06 -13.55
CA THR A 187 11.67 -0.32 -14.48
C THR A 187 12.95 -0.73 -13.76
N ALA A 188 13.19 -0.13 -12.59
CA ALA A 188 14.36 -0.41 -11.77
C ALA A 188 14.11 0.04 -10.32
N TYR A 189 15.01 -0.36 -9.42
CA TYR A 189 15.14 0.19 -8.08
C TYR A 189 16.55 0.77 -7.91
N ASP A 190 16.60 2.04 -7.54
CA ASP A 190 17.83 2.73 -7.19
C ASP A 190 18.12 2.46 -5.72
N GLU A 191 19.15 1.66 -5.44
CA GLU A 191 19.53 1.29 -4.09
C GLU A 191 20.18 2.44 -3.32
N ASP A 192 20.90 3.32 -4.02
CA ASP A 192 21.59 4.45 -3.42
C ASP A 192 20.57 5.53 -3.02
N ALA A 193 19.61 5.81 -3.90
CA ALA A 193 18.49 6.72 -3.63
C ALA A 193 17.32 6.05 -2.89
N ARG A 194 17.37 4.72 -2.73
CA ARG A 194 16.31 3.87 -2.16
C ARG A 194 14.94 4.06 -2.80
N ARG A 195 14.92 4.25 -4.11
CA ARG A 195 13.78 4.78 -4.85
C ARG A 195 13.37 3.84 -5.98
N PHE A 196 12.07 3.67 -6.16
CA PHE A 196 11.53 3.04 -7.37
C PHE A 196 11.67 3.96 -8.58
N VAL A 197 12.21 3.41 -9.67
CA VAL A 197 12.29 4.08 -10.96
C VAL A 197 11.02 3.77 -11.74
N ILE A 198 10.20 4.81 -11.91
CA ILE A 198 8.93 4.78 -12.66
C ILE A 198 9.12 5.63 -13.93
N PRO A 199 8.66 5.15 -15.10
CA PRO A 199 8.72 5.92 -16.34
C PRO A 199 8.03 7.28 -16.22
N ASP A 200 8.60 8.32 -16.83
CA ASP A 200 8.13 9.71 -16.69
C ASP A 200 6.64 9.89 -17.01
N ARG A 201 6.14 9.19 -18.05
CA ARG A 201 4.72 9.23 -18.44
C ARG A 201 3.75 8.77 -17.35
N TRP A 202 4.22 7.95 -16.41
CA TRP A 202 3.45 7.37 -15.31
C TRP A 202 3.77 8.02 -13.96
N ARG A 203 4.88 8.76 -13.87
CA ARG A 203 5.39 9.26 -12.59
C ARG A 203 4.40 10.20 -11.91
N GLU A 204 3.73 11.07 -12.68
CA GLU A 204 2.82 12.10 -12.16
C GLU A 204 3.45 12.96 -11.04
N GLY A 205 4.78 13.10 -11.07
CA GLY A 205 5.56 13.78 -10.03
C GLY A 205 5.59 13.08 -8.67
N LYS A 206 5.22 11.80 -8.58
CA LYS A 206 5.31 10.95 -7.38
C LYS A 206 6.70 10.32 -7.27
N ILE A 207 7.19 10.19 -6.04
CA ILE A 207 8.44 9.52 -5.68
C ILE A 207 8.13 8.51 -4.58
N PHE A 208 8.51 7.25 -4.78
CA PHE A 208 8.32 6.18 -3.81
C PHE A 208 9.69 5.70 -3.33
N GLU A 209 9.95 5.82 -2.02
CA GLU A 209 11.21 5.50 -1.38
C GLU A 209 11.03 4.54 -0.20
N THR A 210 11.87 3.52 -0.05
CA THR A 210 11.79 2.61 1.11
C THR A 210 12.43 3.23 2.36
N TYR A 211 12.06 2.75 3.55
CA TYR A 211 12.67 3.21 4.80
C TYR A 211 14.12 2.73 4.97
N ASP A 212 14.93 3.58 5.62
CA ASP A 212 16.24 3.22 6.17
C ASP A 212 16.07 2.47 7.49
N THR A 213 16.57 1.25 7.56
CA THR A 213 16.58 0.47 8.80
C THR A 213 17.59 0.97 9.83
N ALA A 214 18.45 1.94 9.50
CA ALA A 214 19.39 2.54 10.46
C ALA A 214 18.92 3.89 11.05
N ILE A 215 17.99 4.61 10.40
CA ILE A 215 17.57 5.95 10.84
C ILE A 215 16.27 5.91 11.68
N TYR A 216 15.46 4.86 11.51
CA TYR A 216 14.14 4.76 12.15
C TYR A 216 14.08 3.87 13.40
N ASP A 217 15.22 3.37 13.90
CA ASP A 217 15.29 2.57 15.14
C ASP A 217 15.15 3.41 16.43
N GLY A 218 14.56 4.61 16.36
CA GLY A 218 14.30 5.41 17.56
C GLY A 218 13.94 6.89 17.38
N GLN A 219 13.87 7.43 16.15
CA GLN A 219 13.46 8.83 15.95
C GLN A 219 12.31 8.94 14.96
N ASN A 220 11.09 9.04 15.52
CA ASN A 220 9.88 9.50 14.83
C ASN A 220 10.15 10.86 14.15
N PRO A 221 10.07 11.00 12.82
CA PRO A 221 10.13 12.31 12.17
C PRO A 221 8.74 12.96 12.05
N THR A 222 7.70 12.38 12.65
CA THR A 222 6.46 13.12 12.94
C THR A 222 6.64 14.06 14.14
N ARG A 223 7.73 14.83 14.19
CA ARG A 223 7.68 16.16 14.81
C ARG A 223 7.16 17.13 13.74
N ARG A 224 5.86 17.09 13.49
CA ARG A 224 5.14 18.27 13.00
C ARG A 224 4.58 19.00 14.20
N PHE A 225 5.23 20.12 14.51
CA PHE A 225 4.69 21.32 15.16
C PHE A 225 3.91 21.09 16.46
N SER A 226 4.59 21.25 17.61
CA SER A 226 3.87 21.68 18.81
C SER A 226 3.29 23.06 18.54
N MET A 227 1.98 23.23 18.81
CA MET A 227 1.31 24.51 18.98
C MET A 227 1.89 25.29 20.18
N MET A 228 3.17 25.63 20.15
CA MET A 228 3.87 26.37 21.21
C MET A 228 4.76 27.51 20.67
N ASP A 229 4.59 27.91 19.41
CA ASP A 229 5.16 29.13 18.82
C ASP A 229 4.05 30.11 18.37
N MET A 230 3.01 30.25 19.18
CA MET A 230 2.02 31.34 19.06
C MET A 230 1.66 31.88 20.44
N PHE A 231 2.63 32.49 21.13
CA PHE A 231 2.44 33.54 22.12
C PHE A 231 3.66 34.45 22.15
#